data_AF-A0A8C0CXI4-F1
#
_entry.id   AF-A0A8C0CXI4-F1
#
_cell.length_a   1.000
_cell.length_b   1.000
_cell.length_c   1.000
_cell.angle_alpha   90.00
_cell.angle_beta   90.00
_cell.angle_gamma   90.00
#
_symmetry.space_group_name_H-M   'P 1'
#
loop_
_entity.id
_entity.type
_entity.pdbx_description
1 polymer ?
#
loop_
_entity_poly.entity_id
_entity_poly.type
_entity_poly.pdbx_seq_one_letter_code
_entity_poly.pdbx_strand_id
1 'polypeptide(L)'
;MTYDFHHGWDTSTRHNSPLRVGSKDQGDICSFNCEYAMKPWRDNGVPSEKLIMGFLTYGRTFWLTGSSGPYTGEDGFWTYYEICTFLSEVTNAWIEDQKVPYAYKNPEGVGYDNIKSYGYKNLGSFHRTTLSVHLYRILVRRKVVNMEEKGAVWCSG
;
A
#
# COMPACT_ATOMS: atom_id res chain seq x y z
N MET A 1 0.96 2.50 12.87
CA MET A 1 0.42 2.78 11.51
C MET A 1 0.90 1.66 10.60
N THR A 2 0.16 1.29 9.54
CA THR A 2 0.41 0.07 8.73
C THR A 2 1.03 0.39 7.37
N TYR A 3 2.03 1.25 7.36
CA TYR A 3 2.76 1.72 6.18
C TYR A 3 4.09 2.34 6.64
N ASP A 4 4.94 2.72 5.68
CA ASP A 4 6.34 3.12 5.90
C ASP A 4 7.14 2.03 6.61
N PHE A 5 6.82 0.76 6.34
CA PHE A 5 7.58 -0.38 6.83
C PHE A 5 8.96 -0.47 6.18
N HIS A 6 9.02 -0.05 4.92
CA HIS A 6 10.23 -0.01 4.11
C HIS A 6 10.29 1.30 3.35
N HIS A 7 11.45 1.94 3.36
CA HIS A 7 11.69 3.22 2.71
C HIS A 7 13.14 3.29 2.20
N GLY A 8 13.56 4.46 1.72
CA GLY A 8 14.84 4.65 1.03
C GLY A 8 16.11 4.28 1.83
N TRP A 9 16.05 4.04 3.14
CA TRP A 9 17.23 3.64 3.91
C TRP A 9 17.46 2.13 3.95
N ASP A 10 16.55 1.34 3.37
CA ASP A 10 16.72 -0.10 3.24
C ASP A 10 17.83 -0.45 2.25
N THR A 11 18.68 -1.41 2.60
CA THR A 11 19.71 -1.95 1.69
C THR A 11 19.13 -2.84 0.58
N SER A 12 17.81 -3.06 0.56
CA SER A 12 17.14 -3.88 -0.44
C SER A 12 15.76 -3.33 -0.76
N THR A 13 15.36 -3.46 -2.02
CA THR A 13 14.01 -3.12 -2.48
C THR A 13 12.95 -3.94 -1.74
N ARG A 14 12.07 -3.26 -1.02
CA ARG A 14 10.93 -3.85 -0.31
C ARG A 14 9.71 -2.97 -0.42
N HIS A 15 8.54 -3.58 -0.25
CA HIS A 15 7.27 -2.89 -0.43
C HIS A 15 6.95 -1.97 0.76
N ASN A 16 6.37 -0.80 0.53
CA ASN A 16 6.05 0.16 1.59
C ASN A 16 5.06 -0.38 2.65
N SER A 17 4.01 -1.07 2.20
CA SER A 17 2.91 -1.54 3.05
C SER A 17 2.46 -2.97 2.70
N PRO A 18 3.32 -4.00 2.87
CA PRO A 18 2.93 -5.39 2.63
C PRO A 18 1.83 -5.83 3.61
N LEU A 19 0.82 -6.55 3.13
CA LEU A 19 -0.24 -7.05 4.00
C LEU A 19 0.29 -8.14 4.94
N ARG A 20 1.17 -9.01 4.42
CA ARG A 20 1.73 -10.18 5.11
C ARG A 20 3.24 -10.25 4.96
N VAL A 21 3.85 -11.11 5.76
CA VAL A 21 5.24 -11.53 5.57
C VAL A 21 5.43 -12.17 4.18
N GLY A 22 6.48 -11.77 3.49
CA GLY A 22 6.93 -12.38 2.24
C GLY A 22 7.82 -13.59 2.50
N SER A 23 7.84 -14.52 1.54
CA SER A 23 8.65 -15.74 1.57
C SER A 23 10.16 -15.48 1.61
N LYS A 24 10.60 -14.29 1.21
CA LYS A 24 12.00 -13.85 1.22
C LYS A 24 12.36 -13.00 2.44
N ASP A 25 11.39 -12.65 3.27
CA ASP A 25 11.63 -11.85 4.46
C ASP A 25 12.32 -12.70 5.53
N GLN A 26 13.29 -12.11 6.23
CA GLN A 26 14.12 -12.79 7.22
C GLN A 26 14.40 -11.87 8.41
N GLY A 27 14.63 -12.48 9.58
CA GLY A 27 14.92 -11.74 10.82
C GLY A 27 13.81 -10.77 11.18
N ASP A 28 14.19 -9.55 11.56
CA ASP A 28 13.26 -8.51 12.02
C ASP A 28 12.28 -8.08 10.92
N ILE A 29 12.65 -8.22 9.65
CA ILE A 29 11.81 -7.87 8.48
C ILE A 29 10.50 -8.68 8.46
N CYS A 30 10.49 -9.89 9.05
CA CYS A 30 9.26 -10.70 9.16
C CYS A 30 8.14 -9.99 9.94
N SER A 31 8.47 -8.98 10.75
CA SER A 31 7.52 -8.18 11.52
C SER A 31 7.02 -6.93 10.81
N PHE A 32 7.61 -6.55 9.67
CA PHE A 32 7.36 -5.30 8.97
C PHE A 32 6.22 -5.43 7.96
N ASN A 33 5.03 -5.79 8.45
CA ASN A 33 3.81 -5.93 7.64
C ASN A 33 2.54 -5.57 8.42
N CYS A 34 1.46 -5.31 7.69
CA CYS A 34 0.19 -4.87 8.26
C CYS A 34 -0.40 -5.89 9.25
N GLU A 35 -0.37 -7.19 8.92
CA GLU A 35 -0.92 -8.24 9.80
C GLU A 35 -0.18 -8.31 11.13
N TYR A 36 1.15 -8.27 11.10
CA TYR A 36 1.98 -8.26 12.31
C TYR A 36 1.76 -6.99 13.15
N ALA A 37 1.78 -5.80 12.53
CA ALA A 37 1.62 -4.54 13.24
C ALA A 37 0.27 -4.39 13.96
N MET A 38 -0.78 -5.02 13.41
CA MET A 38 -2.13 -4.97 13.95
C MET A 38 -2.40 -6.08 14.99
N LYS A 39 -1.66 -7.19 14.93
CA LYS A 39 -1.85 -8.37 15.79
C LYS A 39 -1.80 -8.03 17.29
N PRO A 40 -0.81 -7.30 17.83
CA PRO A 40 -0.76 -6.98 19.26
C PRO A 40 -1.99 -6.24 19.75
N TRP A 41 -2.50 -5.26 18.99
CA TRP A 41 -3.68 -4.49 19.39
C TRP A 41 -4.92 -5.36 19.51
N ARG A 42 -5.12 -6.25 18.53
CA ARG A 42 -6.19 -7.23 18.56
C ARG A 42 -6.04 -8.19 19.74
N ASP A 43 -4.86 -8.76 19.92
CA ASP A 43 -4.61 -9.76 20.96
C ASP A 43 -4.69 -9.15 22.37
N ASN A 44 -4.49 -7.83 22.51
CA ASN A 44 -4.74 -7.07 23.74
C ASN A 44 -6.19 -6.57 23.88
N GLY A 45 -7.12 -7.07 23.07
CA GLY A 45 -8.56 -6.84 23.26
C GLY A 45 -9.09 -5.52 22.70
N VAL A 46 -8.35 -4.84 21.81
CA VAL A 46 -8.93 -3.70 21.07
C VAL A 46 -10.07 -4.22 20.18
N PRO A 47 -11.31 -3.70 20.34
CA PRO A 47 -12.43 -4.10 19.50
C PRO A 47 -12.12 -3.88 18.02
N SER A 48 -12.45 -4.87 17.19
CA SER A 48 -12.09 -4.87 15.77
C SER A 48 -12.59 -3.63 15.02
N GLU A 49 -13.77 -3.11 15.37
CA GLU A 49 -14.37 -1.91 14.79
C GLU A 49 -13.65 -0.60 15.18
N LYS A 50 -12.79 -0.64 16.20
CA LYS A 50 -11.94 0.49 16.61
C LYS A 50 -10.53 0.39 16.02
N LEU A 51 -10.18 -0.75 15.45
CA LEU A 51 -8.86 -1.00 14.88
C LEU A 51 -8.86 -0.64 13.38
N ILE A 52 -8.30 0.53 13.07
CA ILE A 52 -8.31 1.08 11.71
C ILE A 52 -6.97 0.77 11.02
N MET A 53 -7.01 -0.01 9.94
CA MET A 53 -5.85 -0.21 9.07
C MET A 53 -5.62 1.05 8.21
N GLY A 54 -4.36 1.47 8.09
CA GLY A 54 -3.97 2.56 7.20
C GLY A 54 -3.97 2.11 5.74
N PHE A 55 -4.61 2.91 4.88
CA PHE A 55 -4.60 2.78 3.42
C PHE A 55 -3.83 3.96 2.87
N LEU A 56 -2.76 3.71 2.12
CA LEU A 56 -1.91 4.76 1.59
C LEU A 56 -2.17 5.02 0.11
N THR A 57 -2.40 6.29 -0.21
CA THR A 57 -2.61 6.79 -1.57
C THR A 57 -1.31 7.34 -2.15
N TYR A 58 -0.20 6.69 -1.82
CA TYR A 58 1.15 7.00 -2.28
C TYR A 58 1.98 5.72 -2.26
N GLY A 59 3.13 5.74 -2.93
CA GLY A 59 4.11 4.67 -2.93
C GLY A 59 5.49 5.19 -2.52
N ARG A 60 6.35 4.25 -2.11
CA ARG A 60 7.77 4.54 -1.90
C ARG A 60 8.56 4.04 -3.11
N THR A 61 9.39 4.92 -3.67
CA THR A 61 10.29 4.51 -4.75
C THR A 61 11.48 3.76 -4.18
N PHE A 62 12.02 2.84 -4.97
CA PHE A 62 13.16 2.04 -4.55
C PHE A 62 14.45 2.87 -4.69
N TRP A 63 15.33 2.78 -3.68
CA TRP A 63 16.52 3.64 -3.54
C TRP A 63 17.47 3.64 -4.74
N LEU A 64 17.38 2.65 -5.64
CA LEU A 64 18.16 2.65 -6.89
C LEU A 64 17.94 3.90 -7.75
N THR A 65 16.86 4.68 -7.55
CA THR A 65 16.65 5.93 -8.29
C THR A 65 16.50 7.19 -7.47
N GLY A 66 16.12 7.11 -6.19
CA GLY A 66 15.84 8.30 -5.38
C GLY A 66 14.93 9.32 -6.10
N SER A 67 14.12 8.85 -7.05
CA SER A 67 13.53 9.71 -8.06
C SER A 67 12.39 10.50 -7.45
N SER A 68 12.55 11.82 -7.36
CA SER A 68 11.46 12.73 -7.04
C SER A 68 10.30 12.54 -8.00
N GLY A 69 9.08 12.55 -7.47
CA GLY A 69 7.88 12.63 -8.29
C GLY A 69 7.82 13.97 -9.05
N PRO A 70 7.27 14.00 -10.28
CA PRO A 70 7.22 15.21 -11.10
C PRO A 70 6.37 16.35 -10.51
N TYR A 71 5.51 16.06 -9.54
CA TYR A 71 4.64 17.05 -8.89
C TYR A 71 4.99 17.27 -7.41
N THR A 72 5.30 16.19 -6.69
CA THR A 72 5.61 16.25 -5.25
C THR A 72 6.97 16.89 -4.96
N GLY A 73 7.96 16.67 -5.82
CA GLY A 73 9.32 17.16 -5.54
C GLY A 73 10.04 16.37 -4.43
N GLU A 74 9.47 15.28 -3.92
CA GLU A 74 10.01 14.52 -2.79
C GLU A 74 10.66 13.21 -3.26
N ASP A 75 11.95 13.09 -3.00
CA ASP A 75 12.71 11.87 -3.29
C ASP A 75 12.16 10.69 -2.47
N GLY A 76 12.01 9.54 -3.10
CA GLY A 76 11.53 8.35 -2.40
C GLY A 76 10.02 8.27 -2.23
N PHE A 77 9.25 9.27 -2.68
CA PHE A 77 7.81 9.37 -2.44
C PHE A 77 7.06 9.78 -3.70
N TRP A 78 6.13 8.94 -4.17
CA TRP A 78 5.23 9.30 -5.26
C TRP A 78 3.78 9.22 -4.81
N THR A 79 3.01 10.27 -5.08
CA THR A 79 1.55 10.22 -4.95
C THR A 79 0.95 9.20 -5.91
N TYR A 80 -0.26 8.73 -5.60
CA TYR A 80 -0.95 7.79 -6.48
C TYR A 80 -1.16 8.33 -7.90
N TYR A 81 -1.34 9.64 -8.08
CA TYR A 81 -1.45 10.25 -9.40
C TYR A 81 -0.14 10.18 -10.20
N GLU A 82 1.01 10.42 -9.56
CA GLU A 82 2.33 10.26 -10.19
C GLU A 82 2.60 8.81 -10.57
N ILE A 83 2.25 7.89 -9.67
CA ILE A 83 2.33 6.45 -9.95
C ILE A 83 1.46 6.12 -11.16
N CYS A 84 0.24 6.62 -11.20
CA CYS A 84 -0.70 6.44 -12.30
C CYS A 84 -0.10 6.78 -13.68
N THR A 85 0.58 7.94 -13.78
CA THR A 85 1.29 8.34 -14.99
C THR A 85 2.46 7.42 -15.32
N PHE A 86 3.15 6.90 -14.29
CA PHE A 86 4.24 5.94 -14.47
C PHE A 86 3.72 4.58 -14.98
N LEU A 87 2.55 4.11 -14.53
CA LEU A 87 2.03 2.76 -14.86
C LEU A 87 1.81 2.51 -16.35
N SER A 88 1.68 3.54 -17.21
CA SER A 88 1.40 3.37 -18.64
C SER A 88 2.60 2.90 -19.47
N GLU A 89 3.83 3.04 -18.98
CA GLU A 89 5.05 2.77 -19.76
C GLU A 89 6.00 1.75 -19.11
N VAL A 90 5.53 1.02 -18.11
CA VAL A 90 6.38 0.28 -17.17
C VAL A 90 5.88 -1.14 -16.97
N THR A 91 6.70 -1.98 -16.35
CA THR A 91 6.26 -3.33 -15.97
C THR A 91 5.54 -3.27 -14.64
N ASN A 92 4.26 -3.65 -14.65
CA ASN A 92 3.45 -3.83 -13.44
C ASN A 92 3.52 -5.28 -12.99
N ALA A 93 3.81 -5.49 -11.72
CA ALA A 93 3.99 -6.82 -11.13
C ALA A 93 3.33 -6.91 -9.76
N TRP A 94 3.14 -8.14 -9.30
CA TRP A 94 2.39 -8.44 -8.09
C TRP A 94 3.20 -9.35 -7.16
N ILE A 95 3.30 -8.97 -5.89
CA ILE A 95 3.96 -9.76 -4.85
C ILE A 95 2.91 -10.65 -4.20
N GLU A 96 2.87 -11.92 -4.58
CA GLU A 96 1.75 -12.81 -4.27
C GLU A 96 1.61 -13.15 -2.77
N ASP A 97 2.71 -13.35 -2.06
CA ASP A 97 2.71 -13.62 -0.62
C ASP A 97 2.37 -12.37 0.21
N GLN A 98 2.87 -11.19 -0.20
CA GLN A 98 2.62 -9.91 0.47
C GLN A 98 1.31 -9.22 0.06
N LYS A 99 0.63 -9.69 -1.01
CA LYS A 99 -0.64 -9.17 -1.57
C LYS A 99 -0.62 -7.69 -1.96
N VAL A 100 0.46 -7.25 -2.61
CA VAL A 100 0.68 -5.85 -3.00
C VAL A 100 1.34 -5.73 -4.37
N PRO A 101 1.05 -4.67 -5.15
CA PRO A 101 1.68 -4.44 -6.44
C PRO A 101 3.02 -3.70 -6.32
N TYR A 102 3.81 -3.78 -7.38
CA TYR A 102 4.92 -2.87 -7.61
C TYR A 102 5.06 -2.63 -9.11
N ALA A 103 5.65 -1.49 -9.48
CA ALA A 103 5.90 -1.13 -10.86
C ALA A 103 7.38 -0.77 -11.04
N TYR A 104 7.96 -1.09 -12.19
CA TYR A 104 9.36 -0.76 -12.47
C TYR A 104 9.67 -0.63 -13.96
N LYS A 105 10.67 0.21 -14.25
CA LYS A 105 11.32 0.41 -15.54
C LYS A 105 12.74 0.85 -15.25
N ASN A 106 13.70 -0.07 -15.41
CA ASN A 106 15.07 0.13 -14.93
C ASN A 106 15.64 1.50 -15.37
N PRO A 107 16.15 2.32 -14.43
CA PRO A 107 16.39 1.98 -13.02
C PRO A 107 15.20 2.20 -12.06
N GLU A 108 14.12 2.87 -12.49
CA GLU A 108 13.00 3.33 -11.65
C GLU A 108 12.09 2.19 -11.18
N GLY A 109 11.59 2.32 -9.95
CA GLY A 109 10.56 1.43 -9.44
C GLY A 109 9.89 1.95 -8.18
N VAL A 110 8.65 1.51 -7.98
CA VAL A 110 7.77 1.96 -6.89
C VAL A 110 6.93 0.81 -6.36
N GLY A 111 6.88 0.69 -5.02
CA GLY A 111 5.90 -0.14 -4.32
C GLY A 111 4.72 0.73 -3.89
N TYR A 112 3.50 0.32 -4.24
CA TYR A 112 2.29 1.12 -4.04
C TYR A 112 1.08 0.22 -3.70
N ASP A 113 -0.08 0.81 -3.46
CA ASP A 113 -1.32 0.05 -3.30
C ASP A 113 -2.33 0.39 -4.41
N ASN A 114 -3.10 -0.61 -4.82
CA ASN A 114 -4.16 -0.47 -5.81
C ASN A 114 -5.48 -1.07 -5.28
N ILE A 115 -6.54 -1.00 -6.09
CA ILE A 115 -7.87 -1.51 -5.73
C ILE A 115 -7.80 -2.98 -5.30
N LYS A 116 -6.95 -3.79 -5.93
CA LYS A 116 -6.77 -5.22 -5.61
C LYS A 116 -6.14 -5.40 -4.22
N SER A 117 -5.02 -4.72 -3.92
CA SER A 117 -4.37 -4.82 -2.60
C SER A 117 -5.26 -4.28 -1.49
N TYR A 118 -6.00 -3.20 -1.75
CA TYR A 118 -7.02 -2.69 -0.84
C TYR A 118 -8.13 -3.71 -0.56
N GLY A 119 -8.57 -4.44 -1.60
CA GLY A 119 -9.49 -5.57 -1.45
C GLY A 119 -8.97 -6.61 -0.45
N TYR A 120 -7.71 -7.02 -0.58
CA TYR A 120 -7.09 -7.95 0.38
C TYR A 120 -6.91 -7.36 1.77
N LYS A 121 -6.50 -6.09 1.88
CA LYS A 121 -6.34 -5.38 3.17
C LYS A 121 -7.66 -5.26 3.92
N ASN A 122 -8.75 -5.00 3.20
CA ASN A 122 -10.10 -4.93 3.77
C ASN A 122 -10.68 -6.31 4.13
N LEU A 123 -10.39 -7.34 3.32
CA LEU A 123 -10.82 -8.73 3.58
C LEU A 123 -9.93 -9.46 4.58
N GLY A 124 -8.77 -8.89 4.94
CA GLY A 124 -7.88 -9.41 5.97
C GLY A 124 -8.61 -9.60 7.30
N SER A 125 -8.05 -10.45 8.17
CA SER A 125 -8.63 -10.92 9.44
C SER A 125 -9.02 -9.86 10.48
N PHE A 126 -9.03 -8.58 10.12
CA PHE A 126 -9.28 -7.45 11.01
C PHE A 126 -10.71 -6.90 10.92
N HIS A 127 -11.48 -7.22 9.88
CA HIS A 127 -12.82 -6.67 9.68
C HIS A 127 -13.80 -7.70 9.10
N ARG A 128 -14.38 -8.54 9.97
CA ARG A 128 -15.63 -9.27 9.68
C ARG A 128 -16.83 -8.63 10.38
N THR A 129 -16.98 -7.32 10.28
CA THR A 129 -18.25 -6.67 10.61
C THR A 129 -18.85 -6.08 9.35
N THR A 130 -20.05 -6.54 9.00
CA THR A 130 -20.81 -6.15 7.79
C THR A 130 -20.98 -4.63 7.69
N LEU A 131 -21.05 -3.93 8.83
CA LEU A 131 -21.10 -2.47 8.94
C LEU A 131 -19.81 -1.78 8.46
N SER A 132 -18.62 -2.32 8.78
CA SER A 132 -17.37 -1.74 8.28
C SER A 132 -17.09 -2.09 6.83
N VAL A 133 -17.60 -3.20 6.29
CA VAL A 133 -17.56 -3.46 4.84
C VAL A 133 -18.52 -2.53 4.09
N HIS A 134 -19.66 -2.19 4.70
CA HIS A 134 -20.59 -1.20 4.15
C HIS A 134 -20.03 0.22 4.25
N LEU A 135 -19.41 0.58 5.38
CA LEU A 135 -18.66 1.83 5.53
C LEU A 135 -17.39 1.87 4.68
N TYR A 136 -16.70 0.75 4.44
CA TYR A 136 -15.58 0.67 3.50
C TYR A 136 -16.09 0.79 2.07
N ARG A 137 -17.17 0.10 1.70
CA ARG A 137 -17.83 0.33 0.40
C ARG A 137 -18.28 1.78 0.29
N ILE A 138 -18.77 2.42 1.34
CA ILE A 138 -19.22 3.82 1.30
C ILE A 138 -18.05 4.80 1.40
N LEU A 139 -16.97 4.53 2.13
CA LEU A 139 -15.83 5.43 2.34
C LEU A 139 -14.78 5.24 1.25
N VAL A 140 -14.54 4.01 0.81
CA VAL A 140 -13.80 3.75 -0.42
C VAL A 140 -14.66 4.17 -1.59
N ARG A 141 -15.95 3.83 -1.76
CA ARG A 141 -16.70 4.46 -2.86
C ARG A 141 -16.85 5.97 -2.70
N ARG A 142 -17.00 6.57 -1.51
CA ARG A 142 -17.07 8.04 -1.38
C ARG A 142 -15.72 8.71 -1.50
N LYS A 143 -14.60 8.09 -1.09
CA LYS A 143 -13.25 8.60 -1.34
C LYS A 143 -12.86 8.34 -2.78
N VAL A 144 -13.13 7.18 -3.37
CA VAL A 144 -12.97 6.82 -4.78
C VAL A 144 -13.81 7.75 -5.65
N VAL A 145 -15.09 7.96 -5.32
CA VAL A 145 -15.99 8.89 -6.03
C VAL A 145 -15.60 10.34 -5.76
N ASN A 146 -15.23 10.76 -4.53
CA ASN A 146 -14.66 12.10 -4.32
C ASN A 146 -13.32 12.27 -5.03
N MET A 147 -12.53 11.21 -5.17
CA MET A 147 -11.26 11.21 -5.88
C MET A 147 -11.54 11.33 -7.37
N GLU A 148 -12.47 10.56 -7.94
CA GLU A 148 -12.95 10.68 -9.33
C GLU A 148 -13.57 12.07 -9.60
N GLU A 149 -14.41 12.60 -8.71
CA GLU A 149 -15.00 13.95 -8.77
C GLU A 149 -13.95 15.06 -8.61
N LYS A 150 -12.83 14.78 -7.92
CA LYS A 150 -11.66 15.67 -7.80
C LYS A 150 -10.55 15.36 -8.82
N GLY A 151 -10.82 14.53 -9.83
CA GLY A 151 -9.88 14.23 -10.92
C GLY A 151 -8.73 13.26 -10.59
N ALA A 152 -8.74 12.60 -9.43
CA ALA A 152 -7.86 11.47 -9.13
C ALA A 152 -8.36 10.24 -9.91
N VAL A 153 -7.78 10.07 -11.09
CA VAL A 153 -7.96 8.93 -11.98
C VAL A 153 -7.41 7.68 -11.29
N TRP A 154 -8.25 6.67 -11.05
CA TRP A 154 -7.78 5.34 -10.76
C TRP A 154 -7.28 4.73 -12.07
N CYS A 155 -5.97 4.58 -12.21
CA CYS A 155 -5.44 3.91 -13.39
C CYS A 155 -5.79 2.43 -13.26
N SER A 156 -6.54 1.93 -14.25
CA SER A 156 -6.84 0.51 -14.42
C SER A 156 -5.55 -0.23 -14.78
N GLY A 157 -4.77 -0.56 -13.75
CA GLY A 157 -3.64 -1.49 -13.79
C GLY A 157 -4.04 -2.87 -13.30
#